data_AF-A0A6V7I2A9-F1
#
_entry.id   AF-A0A6V7I2A9-F1
#
_cell.length_a   1.000
_cell.length_b   1.000
_cell.length_c   1.000
_cell.angle_alpha   90.00
_cell.angle_beta   90.00
_cell.angle_gamma   90.00
#
_symmetry.space_group_name_H-M   'P 1'
#
loop_
_entity.id
_entity.type
_entity.pdbx_description
1 polymer ?
#
loop_
_entity_poly.entity_id
_entity_poly.type
_entity_poly.pdbx_seq_one_letter_code
_entity_poly.pdbx_strand_id
1 'polypeptide(L)' 'FPLFSVVRFANSECGASNSFNGTCFTKRECSKYGGAASGSCANGLGVCCT' A
#
# COMPACT_ATOMS: atom_id res chain seq x y z
N PHE A 1 -17.14 3.01 -21.77
CA PHE A 1 -16.98 3.63 -20.44
C PHE A 1 -15.75 3.02 -19.77
N PRO A 2 -14.66 3.78 -19.50
CA PRO A 2 -13.48 3.21 -18.86
C PRO A 2 -13.77 2.96 -17.38
N LEU A 3 -13.85 1.69 -16.98
CA LEU A 3 -14.09 1.24 -15.61
C LEU A 3 -12.80 1.19 -14.77
N PHE A 4 -12.05 2.29 -14.71
CA PHE A 4 -10.85 2.36 -13.88
C PHE A 4 -10.93 3.57 -12.96
N SER A 5 -11.49 3.36 -11.77
CA SER A 5 -11.39 4.33 -10.69
C SER A 5 -10.01 4.18 -10.04
N VAL A 6 -9.12 5.14 -10.30
CA VAL A 6 -7.81 5.17 -9.66
C VAL A 6 -8.01 5.64 -8.22
N VAL A 7 -8.06 4.69 -7.30
CA VAL A 7 -8.10 4.99 -5.87
C VAL A 7 -6.74 5.58 -5.47
N ARG A 8 -6.76 6.86 -5.10
CA ARG A 8 -5.60 7.60 -4.57
C ARG A 8 -5.92 7.88 -3.10
N PHE A 9 -5.24 7.20 -2.21
CA PHE A 9 -5.26 7.51 -0.78
C PHE A 9 -3.95 8.19 -0.41
N ALA A 10 -3.97 9.02 0.64
CA ALA A 10 -2.74 9.54 1.20
C ALA A 10 -1.90 8.37 1.71
N ASN A 11 -0.65 8.30 1.29
CA ASN A 11 0.30 7.29 1.73
C ASN A 11 0.59 7.53 3.21
N SER A 12 -0.14 6.84 4.09
CA SER A 12 0.07 6.88 5.53
C SER A 12 1.26 6.00 5.91
N GLU A 13 2.04 6.41 6.91
CA GLU A 13 3.01 5.51 7.53
C GLU A 13 2.28 4.32 8.15
N CYS A 14 2.87 3.14 8.01
CA CYS A 14 2.32 1.91 8.58
C CYS A 14 3.44 1.09 9.19
N GLY A 15 3.20 0.57 10.40
CA GLY A 15 4.14 -0.33 11.05
C GLY A 15 4.18 -1.66 10.31
N ALA A 16 5.32 -1.99 9.73
CA ALA A 16 5.48 -3.30 9.11
C ALA A 16 5.99 -4.33 10.11
N SER A 17 5.74 -5.59 9.79
CA SER A 17 5.98 -6.74 10.69
C SER A 17 7.44 -6.87 11.16
N ASN A 18 8.40 -6.26 10.46
CA ASN A 18 9.82 -6.30 10.79
C ASN A 18 10.32 -5.11 11.66
N SER A 19 9.45 -4.38 12.35
CA SER A 19 9.83 -3.19 13.14
C SER A 19 10.40 -2.03 12.29
N PHE A 20 10.20 -2.07 10.98
CA PHE A 20 10.48 -0.98 10.05
C PHE A 20 9.19 -0.22 9.74
N ASN A 21 9.29 1.10 9.59
CA ASN A 21 8.19 1.92 9.08
C ASN A 21 8.05 1.64 7.58
N GLY A 22 6.94 0.99 7.22
CA GLY A 22 6.49 0.86 5.85
C GLY A 22 5.62 2.04 5.44
N THR A 23 5.25 2.05 4.18
CA THR A 23 4.34 3.06 3.63
C THR A 23 3.09 2.38 3.08
N CYS A 24 1.92 2.94 3.38
CA CYS A 24 0.68 2.46 2.83
C CYS A 24 0.61 2.77 1.34
N PHE A 25 0.68 1.75 0.49
CA PHE A 25 0.60 1.84 -0.96
C PHE A 25 -0.49 0.94 -1.51
N THR A 26 -0.87 1.12 -2.77
CA THR A 26 -1.71 0.11 -3.43
C THR A 26 -0.90 -1.15 -3.73
N LYS A 27 -1.54 -2.32 -3.83
CA LYS A 27 -0.86 -3.57 -4.25
C LYS A 27 -0.03 -3.38 -5.52
N ARG A 28 -0.58 -2.65 -6.50
CA ARG A 28 0.10 -2.32 -7.75
C ARG A 28 1.33 -1.45 -7.55
N GLU A 29 1.23 -0.37 -6.76
CA GLU A 29 2.39 0.47 -6.47
C GLU A 29 3.45 -0.28 -5.69
N CYS A 30 3.06 -1.01 -4.65
CA CYS A 30 3.98 -1.81 -3.85
C CYS A 30 4.79 -2.79 -4.70
N SER A 31 4.12 -3.55 -5.58
CA SER A 31 4.81 -4.44 -6.55
C SER A 31 5.64 -3.68 -7.58
N LYS A 32 5.22 -2.47 -7.99
CA LYS A 32 5.98 -1.64 -8.93
C LYS A 32 7.26 -1.07 -8.30
N TYR A 33 7.21 -0.76 -7.01
CA TYR A 33 8.37 -0.35 -6.22
C TYR A 33 9.26 -1.54 -5.82
N GLY A 34 8.81 -2.77 -6.02
CA GLY A 34 9.55 -3.98 -5.65
C GLY A 34 9.55 -4.26 -4.14
N GLY A 35 8.66 -3.62 -3.38
CA GLY A 35 8.52 -3.83 -1.94
C GLY A 35 7.63 -5.02 -1.61
N ALA A 36 7.68 -5.45 -0.35
CA ALA A 36 6.90 -6.55 0.18
C ALA A 36 5.64 -6.03 0.91
N ALA A 37 4.47 -6.57 0.55
CA ALA A 37 3.22 -6.27 1.24
C ALA A 37 3.18 -7.00 2.59
N SER A 38 3.34 -6.26 3.68
CA SER A 38 3.40 -6.81 5.05
C SER A 38 2.05 -6.76 5.78
N GLY A 39 1.13 -5.88 5.36
CA GLY A 39 -0.19 -5.74 6.00
C GLY A 39 -1.21 -5.00 5.14
N SER A 40 -2.46 -4.90 5.58
CA SER A 40 -3.51 -4.13 4.93
C SER A 40 -3.61 -2.73 5.55
N CYS A 41 -3.80 -1.70 4.73
CA CYS A 41 -3.93 -0.31 5.18
C CYS A 41 -5.03 0.41 4.39
N ALA A 42 -5.32 1.68 4.71
CA ALA A 42 -6.40 2.46 4.08
C ALA A 42 -7.75 1.70 4.03
N ASN A 43 -8.15 1.12 5.16
CA ASN A 43 -9.39 0.34 5.29
C ASN A 43 -9.50 -0.88 4.35
N GLY A 44 -8.36 -1.44 3.94
CA GLY A 44 -8.28 -2.60 3.03
C GLY A 44 -8.14 -2.23 1.55
N LEU A 45 -8.08 -0.94 1.22
CA LEU A 45 -7.81 -0.46 -0.14
C LEU A 45 -6.31 -0.47 -0.47
N GLY A 46 -5.46 -0.38 0.56
CA GLY A 46 -4.01 -0.39 0.45
C GLY A 46 -3.35 -1.57 1.16
N VAL A 47 -2.06 -1.73 0.89
CA VAL A 47 -1.15 -2.64 1.59
C VAL A 47 0.02 -1.85 2.14
N CYS A 48 0.43 -2.19 3.36
CA CYS A 48 1.65 -1.68 3.95
C CYS A 48 2.84 -2.29 3.22
N CYS A 49 3.56 -1.49 2.45
CA CYS A 49 4.71 -1.92 1.67
C CYS A 49 6.00 -1.59 2.44
N THR A 50 6.89 -2.58 2.57
CA THR A 50 8.26 -2.44 3.07
C THR A 50 9.28 -2.63 1.98
#